data_AF-A0A5C8NDR4-F1
#
_entry.id   AF-A0A5C8NDR4-F1
#
_cell.length_a   1.000
_cell.length_b   1.000
_cell.length_c   1.000
_cell.angle_alpha   90.00
_cell.angle_beta   90.00
_cell.angle_gamma   90.00
#
_symmetry.space_group_name_H-M   'P 1'
#
loop_
_entity.id
_entity.type
_entity.pdbx_description
1 polymer ?
#
loop_
_entity_poly.entity_id
_entity_poly.type
_entity_poly.pdbx_seq_one_letter_code
_entity_poly.pdbx_strand_id
1 'polypeptide(L)'
;MTNETTGADYRVSPVRRVAQRVLSPELRRRLWLRLTRGKRLTDLYLWADPRFRPQRPTRHTDLVIDGIARSANSYSYVALLHTQPGLSIAHHLHTPRAIERGVELGRPTIALVREPRAVTASVMQYDDTGTAAEFLDAYLSYYRRVLPLVDRIVLADFTEVISDFGAVIERCNEKFGTSFVRYVKTDADEAAIAAKIDEIMAATTPEDQIEAKAPRPSAKRRTADEMLADLDPESQQLLAEAEELYARLSAA
;
A
#
# COMPACT_ATOMS: atom_id res chain seq x y z
N MET A 1 -3.12 1.61 33.71
CA MET A 1 -3.73 2.72 32.94
C MET A 1 -3.81 2.28 31.50
N THR A 2 -4.97 1.74 31.14
CA THR A 2 -5.30 1.14 29.85
C THR A 2 -5.58 2.23 28.83
N ASN A 3 -4.79 2.30 27.76
CA ASN A 3 -5.04 3.23 26.67
C ASN A 3 -5.97 2.56 25.65
N GLU A 4 -7.28 2.65 25.91
CA GLU A 4 -8.32 2.37 24.93
C GLU A 4 -8.14 3.33 23.73
N THR A 5 -7.55 2.81 22.65
CA THR A 5 -7.60 3.44 21.33
C THR A 5 -8.52 2.61 20.42
N THR A 6 -9.70 2.29 20.93
CA THR A 6 -10.82 1.77 20.13
C THR A 6 -11.62 2.96 19.62
N GLY A 7 -11.61 3.15 18.30
CA GLY A 7 -12.51 4.10 17.62
C GLY A 7 -11.95 5.51 17.50
N ALA A 8 -10.97 5.72 16.62
CA ALA A 8 -10.81 7.02 16.01
C ALA A 8 -12.13 7.35 15.28
N ASP A 9 -12.92 8.25 15.86
CA ASP A 9 -14.15 8.81 15.28
C ASP A 9 -13.83 9.27 13.84
N TYR A 10 -14.15 8.42 12.86
CA TYR A 10 -13.91 8.63 11.42
C TYR A 10 -14.85 9.73 10.92
N ARG A 11 -14.72 10.95 11.44
CA ARG A 11 -15.49 12.10 10.95
C ARG A 11 -15.00 12.42 9.54
N VAL A 12 -15.74 11.95 8.55
CA VAL A 12 -15.58 12.33 7.15
C VAL A 12 -15.65 13.86 7.08
N SER A 13 -14.59 14.48 6.53
CA SER A 13 -14.52 15.94 6.44
C SER A 13 -15.77 16.48 5.73
N PRO A 14 -16.30 17.65 6.12
CA PRO A 14 -17.47 18.25 5.46
C PRO A 14 -17.28 18.38 3.94
N VAL A 15 -16.05 18.74 3.52
CA VAL A 15 -15.64 18.83 2.11
C VAL A 15 -15.74 17.49 1.41
N ARG A 16 -15.30 16.39 2.04
CA ARG A 16 -15.41 15.04 1.46
C ARG A 16 -16.85 14.55 1.44
N ARG A 17 -17.69 14.87 2.44
CA ARG A 17 -19.14 14.55 2.39
C ARG A 17 -19.84 15.23 1.22
N VAL A 18 -19.49 16.48 0.93
CA VAL A 18 -19.98 17.20 -0.24
C VAL A 18 -19.41 16.58 -1.52
N ALA A 19 -18.11 16.32 -1.60
CA ALA A 19 -17.50 15.68 -2.76
C ALA A 19 -18.04 14.25 -3.03
N GLN A 20 -18.34 13.47 -1.99
CA GLN A 20 -18.96 12.13 -2.11
C GLN A 20 -20.41 12.21 -2.58
N ARG A 21 -21.12 13.31 -2.29
CA ARG A 21 -22.49 13.56 -2.77
C ARG A 21 -22.54 14.13 -4.18
N VAL A 22 -21.49 14.82 -4.62
CA VAL A 22 -21.47 15.58 -5.88
C VAL A 22 -20.65 14.89 -6.98
N LEU A 23 -19.60 14.14 -6.64
CA LEU A 23 -18.70 13.52 -7.61
C LEU A 23 -18.90 12.00 -7.66
N SER A 24 -19.06 11.47 -8.87
CA SER A 24 -19.12 10.02 -9.10
C SER A 24 -17.84 9.31 -8.61
N PRO A 25 -17.90 8.01 -8.26
CA PRO A 25 -16.73 7.23 -7.86
C PRO A 25 -15.57 7.34 -8.87
N GLU A 26 -15.86 7.30 -10.16
CA GLU A 26 -14.89 7.39 -11.27
C GLU A 26 -14.20 8.75 -11.28
N LEU A 27 -14.97 9.82 -11.15
CA LEU A 27 -14.43 11.18 -11.12
C LEU A 27 -13.58 11.42 -9.88
N ARG A 28 -13.94 10.82 -8.74
CA ARG A 28 -13.12 10.84 -7.52
C ARG A 28 -11.80 10.09 -7.71
N ARG A 29 -11.80 8.92 -8.36
CA ARG A 29 -10.57 8.18 -8.68
C ARG A 29 -9.67 9.01 -9.59
N ARG A 30 -10.20 9.52 -10.71
CA ARG A 30 -9.45 10.34 -11.67
C ARG A 30 -8.87 11.59 -11.02
N LEU A 31 -9.64 12.26 -10.16
CA LEU A 31 -9.14 13.40 -9.40
C LEU A 31 -8.04 12.99 -8.43
N TRP A 32 -8.19 11.87 -7.71
CA TRP A 32 -7.16 11.35 -6.82
C TRP A 32 -5.87 11.02 -7.58
N LEU A 33 -5.95 10.27 -8.68
CA LEU A 33 -4.81 9.96 -9.55
C LEU A 33 -4.11 11.22 -10.05
N ARG A 34 -4.89 12.26 -10.42
CA ARG A 34 -4.33 13.54 -10.85
C ARG A 34 -3.67 14.32 -9.70
N LEU A 35 -4.25 14.31 -8.51
CA LEU A 35 -3.71 14.97 -7.31
C LEU A 35 -2.45 14.27 -6.78
N THR A 36 -2.35 12.95 -6.93
CA THR A 36 -1.20 12.17 -6.44
C THR A 36 0.02 12.22 -7.37
N ARG A 37 -0.12 12.73 -8.59
CA ARG A 37 1.00 12.94 -9.54
C ARG A 37 1.98 14.02 -9.05
N GLY A 38 1.49 15.12 -8.48
CA GLY A 38 2.30 16.30 -8.15
C GLY A 38 2.65 16.42 -6.67
N LYS A 39 3.89 16.82 -6.38
CA LYS A 39 4.42 16.80 -5.00
C LYS A 39 3.55 17.55 -3.98
N ARG A 40 3.45 18.86 -4.19
CA ARG A 40 2.80 19.80 -3.27
C ARG A 40 1.30 19.61 -3.14
N LEU A 41 0.64 19.22 -4.23
CA LEU A 41 -0.80 18.98 -4.24
C LEU A 41 -1.16 17.74 -3.43
N THR A 42 -0.36 16.68 -3.51
CA THR A 42 -0.59 15.51 -2.67
C THR A 42 -0.37 15.83 -1.19
N ASP A 43 0.68 16.58 -0.85
CA ASP A 43 0.93 16.98 0.53
C ASP A 43 -0.22 17.82 1.10
N LEU A 44 -0.73 18.79 0.33
CA LEU A 44 -1.87 19.61 0.72
C LEU A 44 -3.13 18.75 0.94
N TYR A 45 -3.40 17.81 0.03
CA TYR A 45 -4.54 16.90 0.15
C TYR A 45 -4.45 16.00 1.38
N LEU A 46 -3.29 15.34 1.59
CA LEU A 46 -3.03 14.52 2.77
C LEU A 46 -3.05 15.34 4.07
N TRP A 47 -2.72 16.63 3.99
CA TRP A 47 -2.76 17.51 5.14
C TRP A 47 -4.17 17.98 5.50
N ALA A 48 -4.98 18.25 4.49
CA ALA A 48 -6.36 18.70 4.65
C ALA A 48 -7.31 17.61 5.13
N ASP A 49 -7.05 16.33 4.84
CA ASP A 49 -7.94 15.22 5.23
C ASP A 49 -7.48 14.57 6.57
N PRO A 50 -8.25 14.74 7.67
CA PRO A 50 -7.86 14.26 8.99
C PRO A 50 -7.64 12.75 9.09
N ARG A 51 -8.26 11.96 8.19
CA ARG A 51 -8.22 10.48 8.23
C ARG A 51 -6.83 9.93 7.92
N PHE A 52 -6.04 10.68 7.15
CA PHE A 52 -4.67 10.29 6.84
C PHE A 52 -3.68 10.73 7.93
N ARG A 53 -4.11 11.51 8.93
CA ARG A 53 -3.20 12.01 9.97
C ARG A 53 -2.37 10.92 10.66
N PRO A 54 -2.96 9.78 11.08
CA PRO A 54 -2.21 8.70 11.74
C PRO A 54 -1.25 7.96 10.80
N GLN A 55 -1.55 7.98 9.49
CA GLN A 55 -0.84 7.21 8.46
C GLN A 55 0.35 7.96 7.84
N ARG A 56 0.50 9.26 8.14
CA ARG A 56 1.54 10.10 7.56
C ARG A 56 2.87 9.92 8.28
N PRO A 57 3.99 9.86 7.53
CA PRO A 57 5.31 9.97 8.13
C PRO A 57 5.49 11.31 8.85
N THR A 58 5.95 11.24 10.09
CA THR A 58 6.33 12.39 10.93
C THR A 58 7.71 12.17 11.53
N ARG A 59 8.23 13.15 12.27
CA ARG A 59 9.51 13.00 12.98
C ARG A 59 9.46 11.96 14.11
N HIS A 60 8.26 11.61 14.57
CA HIS A 60 8.02 10.60 15.61
C HIS A 60 7.68 9.23 15.03
N THR A 61 7.64 9.11 13.70
CA THR A 61 7.47 7.81 13.04
C THR A 61 8.75 7.00 13.18
N ASP A 62 8.63 5.77 13.66
CA ASP A 62 9.74 4.83 13.80
C ASP A 62 10.07 4.18 12.46
N LEU A 63 9.03 3.81 11.69
CA LEU A 63 9.16 3.13 10.40
C LEU A 63 8.11 3.63 9.40
N VAL A 64 8.53 3.86 8.17
CA VAL A 64 7.63 4.02 7.02
C VAL A 64 7.61 2.72 6.24
N ILE A 65 6.42 2.16 6.01
CA ILE A 65 6.25 0.98 5.17
C ILE A 65 5.00 1.14 4.31
N ASP A 66 5.20 1.30 3.00
CA ASP A 66 4.10 1.54 2.06
C ASP A 66 4.48 1.05 0.66
N GLY A 67 3.46 0.89 -0.17
CA GLY A 67 3.57 0.49 -1.57
C GLY A 67 2.29 0.85 -2.28
N ILE A 68 2.23 0.60 -3.59
CA ILE A 68 0.93 0.69 -4.26
C ILE A 68 -0.05 -0.30 -3.61
N ALA A 69 -1.35 -0.02 -3.73
CA ALA A 69 -2.37 -0.95 -3.27
C ALA A 69 -2.11 -2.35 -3.83
N ARG A 70 -2.41 -3.39 -3.04
CA ARG A 70 -2.22 -4.81 -3.39
C ARG A 70 -0.77 -5.34 -3.34
N SER A 71 0.17 -4.57 -2.79
CA SER A 71 1.57 -5.02 -2.56
C SER A 71 1.87 -5.37 -1.10
N ALA A 72 1.08 -6.24 -0.45
CA ALA A 72 1.30 -6.72 0.93
C ALA A 72 1.30 -5.66 2.07
N ASN A 73 0.74 -4.47 1.83
CA ASN A 73 0.71 -3.40 2.84
C ASN A 73 0.07 -3.81 4.18
N SER A 74 -1.13 -4.41 4.14
CA SER A 74 -1.86 -4.82 5.36
C SER A 74 -1.16 -5.94 6.10
N TYR A 75 -0.63 -6.92 5.37
CA TYR A 75 0.17 -8.01 5.95
C TYR A 75 1.39 -7.45 6.69
N SER A 76 2.19 -6.63 6.02
CA SER A 76 3.43 -6.09 6.57
C SER A 76 3.18 -5.26 7.83
N TYR A 77 2.15 -4.41 7.81
CA TYR A 77 1.75 -3.60 8.97
C TYR A 77 1.32 -4.48 10.16
N VAL A 78 0.44 -5.47 9.92
CA VAL A 78 -0.06 -6.34 10.99
C VAL A 78 1.05 -7.24 11.54
N ALA A 79 1.94 -7.77 10.70
CA ALA A 79 3.08 -8.58 11.12
C ALA A 79 4.05 -7.80 12.03
N LEU A 80 4.39 -6.55 11.66
CA LEU A 80 5.20 -5.66 12.50
C LEU A 80 4.53 -5.35 13.83
N LEU A 81 3.23 -5.01 13.81
CA LEU A 81 2.50 -4.68 15.03
C LEU A 81 2.34 -5.90 15.96
N HIS A 82 2.15 -7.09 15.38
CA HIS A 82 2.08 -8.36 16.10
C HIS A 82 3.40 -8.67 16.81
N THR A 83 4.52 -8.43 16.13
CA THR A 83 5.86 -8.72 16.66
C THR A 83 6.32 -7.67 17.67
N GLN A 84 5.99 -6.40 17.42
CA GLN A 84 6.41 -5.28 18.25
C GLN A 84 5.24 -4.31 18.48
N PRO A 85 4.37 -4.59 19.47
CA PRO A 85 3.29 -3.69 19.85
C PRO A 85 3.83 -2.32 20.26
N GLY A 86 3.21 -1.26 19.75
CA GLY A 86 3.57 0.13 20.09
C GLY A 86 4.51 0.83 19.11
N LEU A 87 4.98 0.13 18.07
CA LEU A 87 5.75 0.75 16.99
C LEU A 87 4.93 1.83 16.26
N SER A 88 5.48 3.04 16.09
CA SER A 88 4.85 4.10 15.31
C SER A 88 5.14 3.91 13.82
N ILE A 89 4.17 3.33 13.09
CA ILE A 89 4.32 2.97 11.68
C ILE A 89 3.48 3.91 10.80
N ALA A 90 4.11 4.55 9.81
CA ALA A 90 3.39 5.24 8.74
C ALA A 90 3.16 4.28 7.56
N HIS A 91 1.90 4.13 7.13
CA HIS A 91 1.48 3.08 6.19
C HIS A 91 0.18 3.43 5.45
N HIS A 92 -0.16 2.67 4.41
CA HIS A 92 -1.47 2.68 3.73
C HIS A 92 -1.91 4.05 3.17
N LEU A 93 -0.98 4.93 2.83
CA LEU A 93 -1.29 6.12 2.04
C LEU A 93 -1.37 5.78 0.54
N HIS A 94 -0.70 4.71 0.11
CA HIS A 94 -0.66 4.25 -1.29
C HIS A 94 -0.25 5.35 -2.27
N THR A 95 0.59 6.27 -1.81
CA THR A 95 1.18 7.33 -2.62
C THR A 95 2.70 7.34 -2.43
N PRO A 96 3.47 7.61 -3.49
CA PRO A 96 4.93 7.74 -3.39
C PRO A 96 5.37 8.82 -2.39
N ARG A 97 4.46 9.75 -2.01
CA ARG A 97 4.68 10.71 -0.93
C ARG A 97 5.08 10.07 0.39
N ALA A 98 4.53 8.90 0.74
CA ALA A 98 4.87 8.23 1.99
C ALA A 98 6.37 7.91 2.03
N ILE A 99 6.87 7.29 0.95
CA ILE A 99 8.27 6.92 0.78
C ILE A 99 9.15 8.17 0.72
N GLU A 100 8.81 9.13 -0.13
CA GLU A 100 9.55 10.39 -0.24
C GLU A 100 9.67 11.11 1.10
N ARG A 101 8.57 11.17 1.86
CA ARG A 101 8.55 11.86 3.15
C ARG A 101 9.34 11.13 4.22
N GLY A 102 9.30 9.80 4.24
CA GLY A 102 10.16 8.99 5.11
C GLY A 102 11.64 9.29 4.87
N VAL A 103 12.03 9.30 3.60
CA VAL A 103 13.39 9.62 3.15
C VAL A 103 13.79 11.07 3.51
N GLU A 104 12.91 12.05 3.29
CA GLU A 104 13.15 13.46 3.67
C GLU A 104 13.33 13.66 5.18
N LEU A 105 12.63 12.88 5.99
CA LEU A 105 12.69 12.93 7.46
C LEU A 105 13.84 12.07 8.04
N GLY A 106 14.58 11.37 7.18
CA GLY A 106 15.61 10.41 7.60
C GLY A 106 15.04 9.30 8.47
N ARG A 107 13.81 8.86 8.22
CA ARG A 107 13.20 7.73 8.92
C ARG A 107 13.53 6.42 8.17
N PRO A 108 13.70 5.30 8.89
CA PRO A 108 13.68 3.96 8.29
C PRO A 108 12.50 3.83 7.35
N THR A 109 12.75 3.41 6.11
CA THR A 109 11.74 3.40 5.05
C THR A 109 11.85 2.13 4.22
N ILE A 110 10.76 1.36 4.18
CA ILE A 110 10.59 0.18 3.34
C ILE A 110 9.55 0.52 2.27
N ALA A 111 9.90 0.33 0.99
CA ALA A 111 8.95 0.41 -0.10
C ALA A 111 8.59 -0.99 -0.59
N LEU A 112 7.31 -1.32 -0.48
CA LEU A 112 6.76 -2.59 -0.92
C LEU A 112 6.54 -2.55 -2.43
N VAL A 113 7.04 -3.57 -3.13
CA VAL A 113 6.89 -3.73 -4.59
C VAL A 113 6.23 -5.06 -4.90
N ARG A 114 5.50 -5.12 -6.02
CA ARG A 114 4.87 -6.34 -6.52
C ARG A 114 4.85 -6.30 -8.04
N GLU A 115 4.92 -7.47 -8.66
CA GLU A 115 4.76 -7.63 -10.11
C GLU A 115 3.51 -6.89 -10.63
N PRO A 116 3.63 -6.07 -11.69
CA PRO A 116 2.55 -5.23 -12.19
C PRO A 116 1.35 -6.04 -12.69
N ARG A 117 1.55 -7.20 -13.32
CA ARG A 117 0.45 -8.10 -13.74
C ARG A 117 -0.41 -8.49 -12.54
N ALA A 118 0.22 -8.93 -11.46
CA ALA A 118 -0.46 -9.35 -10.25
C ALA A 118 -1.19 -8.19 -9.55
N VAL A 119 -0.60 -6.99 -9.54
CA VAL A 119 -1.25 -5.78 -9.02
C VAL A 119 -2.48 -5.44 -9.86
N THR A 120 -2.33 -5.26 -11.17
CA THR A 120 -3.39 -4.83 -12.08
C THR A 120 -4.54 -5.83 -12.08
N ALA A 121 -4.26 -7.13 -12.21
CA ALA A 121 -5.28 -8.17 -12.12
C ALA A 121 -5.98 -8.17 -10.76
N SER A 122 -5.23 -8.02 -9.66
CA SER A 122 -5.85 -7.94 -8.34
C SER A 122 -6.73 -6.70 -8.19
N VAL A 123 -6.37 -5.57 -8.81
CA VAL A 123 -7.15 -4.33 -8.73
C VAL A 123 -8.44 -4.41 -9.53
N MET A 124 -8.35 -4.87 -10.78
CA MET A 124 -9.52 -5.01 -11.66
C MET A 124 -10.56 -6.00 -11.12
N GLN A 125 -10.17 -6.95 -10.26
CA GLN A 125 -11.12 -7.86 -9.62
C GLN A 125 -12.00 -7.21 -8.55
N TYR A 126 -11.58 -6.08 -7.97
CA TYR A 126 -12.36 -5.41 -6.91
C TYR A 126 -12.83 -3.99 -7.29
N ASP A 127 -12.18 -3.35 -8.25
CA ASP A 127 -12.51 -2.01 -8.73
C ASP A 127 -12.98 -2.09 -10.17
N ASP A 128 -14.31 -2.15 -10.34
CA ASP A 128 -15.00 -2.14 -11.63
C ASP A 128 -15.12 -0.73 -12.22
N THR A 129 -14.73 0.29 -11.48
CA THR A 129 -14.87 1.68 -11.90
C THR A 129 -13.71 2.14 -12.77
N GLY A 130 -12.57 1.44 -12.76
CA GLY A 130 -11.31 1.83 -13.43
C GLY A 130 -10.87 0.91 -14.55
N THR A 131 -10.03 1.45 -15.44
CA THR A 131 -9.48 0.69 -16.57
C THR A 131 -8.09 0.15 -16.24
N ALA A 132 -7.66 -0.90 -16.95
CA ALA A 132 -6.30 -1.44 -16.84
C ALA A 132 -5.25 -0.35 -17.08
N ALA A 133 -5.41 0.47 -18.12
CA ALA A 133 -4.54 1.60 -18.41
C ALA A 133 -4.43 2.59 -17.23
N GLU A 134 -5.53 2.95 -16.57
CA GLU A 134 -5.49 3.85 -15.40
C GLU A 134 -4.76 3.23 -14.20
N PHE A 135 -4.90 1.93 -13.97
CA PHE A 135 -4.18 1.22 -12.90
C PHE A 135 -2.69 1.07 -13.19
N LEU A 136 -2.34 0.78 -14.44
CA LEU A 136 -0.95 0.69 -14.90
C LEU A 136 -0.25 2.05 -14.89
N ASP A 137 -0.93 3.12 -15.33
CA ASP A 137 -0.42 4.49 -15.20
C ASP A 137 -0.18 4.86 -13.73
N ALA A 138 -1.09 4.48 -12.83
CA ALA A 138 -0.90 4.68 -11.40
C ALA A 138 0.34 3.94 -10.86
N TYR A 139 0.54 2.70 -11.30
CA TYR A 139 1.73 1.89 -10.97
C TYR A 139 3.01 2.58 -11.43
N LEU A 140 3.07 2.95 -12.72
CA LEU A 140 4.21 3.65 -13.31
C LEU A 140 4.50 4.98 -12.60
N SER A 141 3.45 5.77 -12.35
CA SER A 141 3.55 7.07 -11.65
C SER A 141 4.09 6.91 -10.23
N TYR A 142 3.65 5.87 -9.50
CA TYR A 142 4.14 5.56 -8.16
C TYR A 142 5.62 5.19 -8.21
N TYR A 143 5.97 4.16 -8.96
CA TYR A 143 7.28 3.55 -8.89
C TYR A 143 8.37 4.34 -9.63
N ARG A 144 8.04 5.14 -10.65
CA ARG A 144 8.98 6.10 -11.25
C ARG A 144 9.47 7.14 -10.23
N ARG A 145 8.67 7.45 -9.21
CA ARG A 145 9.05 8.37 -8.14
C ARG A 145 9.80 7.68 -7.00
N VAL A 146 9.62 6.37 -6.82
CA VAL A 146 10.36 5.57 -5.85
C VAL A 146 11.74 5.17 -6.37
N LEU A 147 11.86 4.87 -7.67
CA LEU A 147 13.11 4.44 -8.31
C LEU A 147 14.34 5.31 -7.99
N PRO A 148 14.30 6.66 -8.01
CA PRO A 148 15.47 7.47 -7.65
C PRO A 148 15.84 7.45 -6.16
N LEU A 149 15.07 6.75 -5.32
CA LEU A 149 15.26 6.68 -3.87
C LEU A 149 15.76 5.31 -3.38
N VAL A 150 15.95 4.33 -4.27
CA VAL A 150 16.25 2.94 -3.92
C VAL A 150 17.47 2.79 -3.01
N ASP A 151 18.53 3.57 -3.25
CA ASP A 151 19.73 3.58 -2.39
C ASP A 151 19.47 4.08 -0.97
N ARG A 152 18.36 4.79 -0.74
CA ARG A 152 18.01 5.42 0.54
C ARG A 152 16.89 4.70 1.28
N ILE A 153 16.37 3.61 0.72
CA ILE A 153 15.28 2.82 1.29
C ILE A 153 15.64 1.33 1.27
N VAL A 154 14.80 0.50 1.87
CA VAL A 154 14.78 -0.94 1.60
C VAL A 154 13.65 -1.22 0.63
N LEU A 155 13.95 -1.85 -0.51
CA LEU A 155 12.93 -2.46 -1.35
C LEU A 155 12.60 -3.85 -0.81
N ALA A 156 11.31 -4.18 -0.84
CA ALA A 156 10.80 -5.46 -0.38
C ALA A 156 9.79 -5.99 -1.38
N ASP A 157 10.15 -7.06 -2.08
CA ASP A 157 9.26 -7.70 -3.03
C ASP A 157 8.11 -8.41 -2.31
N PHE A 158 6.93 -8.40 -2.92
CA PHE A 158 5.75 -9.07 -2.41
C PHE A 158 6.02 -10.53 -2.05
N THR A 159 6.72 -11.26 -2.91
CA THR A 159 7.01 -12.69 -2.73
C THR A 159 7.89 -12.90 -1.50
N GLU A 160 8.91 -12.06 -1.34
CA GLU A 160 9.79 -12.09 -0.19
C GLU A 160 9.06 -11.72 1.10
N VAL A 161 8.24 -10.67 1.06
CA VAL A 161 7.47 -10.22 2.23
C VAL A 161 6.55 -11.33 2.72
N ILE A 162 5.89 -12.08 1.84
CA ILE A 162 5.01 -13.17 2.28
C ILE A 162 5.78 -14.44 2.67
N SER A 163 7.00 -14.65 2.16
CA SER A 163 7.79 -15.86 2.46
C SER A 163 8.70 -15.71 3.69
N ASP A 164 9.44 -14.61 3.78
CA ASP A 164 10.37 -14.29 4.86
C ASP A 164 10.44 -12.77 5.11
N PHE A 165 9.39 -12.23 5.73
CA PHE A 165 9.39 -10.83 6.13
C PHE A 165 10.48 -10.49 7.16
N GLY A 166 10.97 -11.49 7.91
CA GLY A 166 12.06 -11.31 8.87
C GLY A 166 13.34 -10.81 8.22
N ALA A 167 13.69 -11.35 7.04
CA ALA A 167 14.85 -10.89 6.27
C ALA A 167 14.72 -9.42 5.81
N VAL A 168 13.51 -8.98 5.46
CA VAL A 168 13.25 -7.57 5.11
C VAL A 168 13.49 -6.65 6.32
N ILE A 169 13.03 -7.07 7.51
CA ILE A 169 13.23 -6.32 8.76
C ILE A 169 14.72 -6.24 9.11
N GLU A 170 15.47 -7.32 8.94
CA GLU A 170 16.92 -7.32 9.16
C GLU A 170 17.66 -6.38 8.23
N ARG A 171 17.37 -6.39 6.92
CA ARG A 171 17.95 -5.41 5.98
C ARG A 171 17.61 -3.98 6.37
N CYS A 172 16.42 -3.73 6.89
CA CYS A 172 16.04 -2.42 7.42
C CYS A 172 16.90 -2.03 8.63
N ASN A 173 17.10 -2.95 9.58
CA ASN A 173 17.96 -2.75 10.73
C ASN A 173 19.41 -2.46 10.33
N GLU A 174 19.97 -3.23 9.41
CA GLU A 174 21.33 -3.04 8.91
C GLU A 174 21.49 -1.68 8.22
N LYS A 175 20.55 -1.32 7.33
CA LYS A 175 20.64 -0.08 6.55
C LYS A 175 20.49 1.17 7.41
N PHE A 176 19.60 1.15 8.39
CA PHE A 176 19.22 2.33 9.16
C PHE A 176 19.78 2.35 10.59
N GLY A 177 20.49 1.30 11.01
CA GLY A 177 21.00 1.17 12.38
C GLY A 177 19.90 1.02 13.42
N THR A 178 18.78 0.40 13.05
CA THR A 178 17.64 0.14 13.95
C THR A 178 17.72 -1.25 14.58
N SER A 179 16.81 -1.54 15.49
CA SER A 179 16.72 -2.82 16.21
C SER A 179 15.29 -3.34 16.27
N PHE A 180 14.56 -3.27 15.16
CA PHE A 180 13.21 -3.84 15.05
C PHE A 180 13.28 -5.35 15.24
N VAL A 181 12.31 -5.91 15.97
CA VAL A 181 12.26 -7.36 16.23
C VAL A 181 12.00 -8.11 14.92
N ARG A 182 12.81 -9.13 14.63
CA ARG A 182 12.64 -10.01 13.47
C ARG A 182 11.29 -10.73 13.56
N TYR A 183 10.51 -10.70 12.47
CA TYR A 183 9.35 -11.58 12.33
C TYR A 183 9.79 -13.01 12.02
N VAL A 184 9.31 -13.98 12.80
CA VAL A 184 9.51 -15.41 12.54
C VAL A 184 8.18 -15.98 12.09
N LYS A 185 8.13 -16.49 10.86
CA LYS A 185 6.90 -17.04 10.29
C LYS A 185 6.58 -18.38 10.96
N THR A 186 5.52 -18.41 11.76
CA THR A 186 4.95 -19.65 12.33
C THR A 186 3.49 -19.77 11.91
N ASP A 187 2.97 -21.00 11.82
CA ASP A 187 1.56 -21.22 11.44
C ASP A 187 0.58 -20.53 12.40
N ALA A 188 0.91 -20.48 13.69
CA ALA A 188 0.10 -19.82 14.71
C ALA A 188 0.07 -18.29 14.51
N ASP A 189 1.23 -17.68 14.23
CA ASP A 189 1.32 -16.24 13.98
C ASP A 189 0.64 -15.86 12.65
N GLU A 190 0.78 -16.68 11.62
CA GLU A 190 0.10 -16.46 10.33
C GLU A 190 -1.42 -16.51 10.48
N ALA A 191 -1.94 -17.45 11.27
CA ALA A 191 -3.38 -17.50 11.58
C ALA A 191 -3.84 -16.25 12.35
N ALA A 192 -3.06 -15.79 13.33
CA ALA A 192 -3.36 -14.58 14.10
C ALA A 192 -3.33 -13.31 13.21
N ILE A 193 -2.33 -13.20 12.34
CA ILE A 193 -2.20 -12.09 11.38
C ILE A 193 -3.39 -12.10 10.41
N ALA A 194 -3.72 -13.25 9.83
CA ALA A 194 -4.86 -13.38 8.92
C ALA A 194 -6.18 -12.96 9.61
N ALA A 195 -6.42 -13.46 10.82
CA ALA A 195 -7.60 -13.08 11.60
C ALA A 195 -7.64 -11.57 11.90
N LYS A 196 -6.50 -10.96 12.23
CA LYS A 196 -6.43 -9.53 12.50
C LYS A 196 -6.68 -8.68 11.25
N ILE A 197 -6.20 -9.14 10.09
CA ILE A 197 -6.48 -8.48 8.82
C ILE A 197 -7.98 -8.57 8.50
N ASP A 198 -8.59 -9.74 8.67
CA ASP A 198 -10.04 -9.92 8.45
C ASP A 198 -10.87 -9.03 9.40
N GLU A 199 -10.45 -8.86 10.66
CA GLU A 199 -11.07 -7.94 11.63
C GLU A 199 -10.98 -6.47 11.14
N ILE A 200 -9.79 -6.02 10.72
CA ILE A 200 -9.59 -4.65 10.21
C ILE A 200 -10.43 -4.42 8.95
N MET A 201 -10.48 -5.42 8.06
CA MET A 201 -11.28 -5.39 6.85
C MET A 201 -12.76 -5.24 7.16
N ALA A 202 -13.31 -6.05 8.06
CA ALA A 202 -14.71 -5.99 8.46
C ALA A 202 -15.09 -4.64 9.10
N ALA A 203 -14.17 -4.00 9.83
CA ALA A 203 -14.42 -2.70 10.44
C ALA A 203 -14.36 -1.51 9.45
N THR A 204 -13.70 -1.67 8.30
CA THR A 204 -13.36 -0.56 7.40
C THR A 204 -13.92 -0.69 5.98
N THR A 205 -14.43 -1.87 5.62
CA THR A 205 -14.90 -2.20 4.29
C THR A 205 -16.39 -2.57 4.33
N PRO A 206 -17.23 -2.03 3.43
CA PRO A 206 -18.61 -2.49 3.28
C PRO A 206 -18.69 -4.01 3.08
N GLU A 207 -19.68 -4.66 3.71
CA GLU A 207 -19.79 -6.12 3.78
C GLU A 207 -19.77 -6.81 2.40
N ASP A 208 -20.44 -6.21 1.42
CA ASP A 208 -20.49 -6.65 0.01
C ASP A 208 -19.12 -6.61 -0.70
N GLN A 209 -18.14 -5.88 -0.14
CA GLN A 209 -16.80 -5.71 -0.71
C GLN A 209 -15.71 -6.46 0.07
N ILE A 210 -16.01 -7.05 1.23
CA ILE A 210 -15.01 -7.72 2.09
C ILE A 210 -14.36 -8.87 1.34
N GLU A 211 -15.16 -9.78 0.77
CA GLU A 211 -14.65 -10.96 0.06
C GLU A 211 -13.78 -10.59 -1.16
N ALA A 212 -14.17 -9.56 -1.90
CA ALA A 212 -13.40 -9.08 -3.05
C ALA A 212 -12.05 -8.47 -2.62
N LYS A 213 -12.03 -7.71 -1.52
CA LYS A 213 -10.85 -6.97 -1.06
C LYS A 213 -9.93 -7.77 -0.13
N ALA A 214 -10.42 -8.83 0.49
CA ALA A 214 -9.67 -9.61 1.48
C ALA A 214 -8.32 -10.09 0.90
N PRO A 215 -7.19 -9.99 1.61
CA PRO A 215 -5.88 -10.37 1.07
C PRO A 215 -5.62 -11.89 1.11
N ARG A 216 -6.66 -12.72 1.31
CA ARG A 216 -6.59 -14.19 1.28
C ARG A 216 -7.02 -14.76 -0.08
N PRO A 217 -6.45 -15.88 -0.56
CA PRO A 217 -6.92 -16.55 -1.78
C PRO A 217 -8.40 -16.94 -1.68
N SER A 218 -9.18 -16.76 -2.75
CA SER A 218 -10.55 -17.26 -2.82
C SER A 218 -10.76 -17.99 -4.13
N ALA A 219 -11.53 -19.09 -4.10
CA ALA A 219 -11.80 -19.93 -5.27
C ALA A 219 -12.55 -19.21 -6.39
N LYS A 220 -13.08 -18.00 -6.12
CA LYS A 220 -13.81 -17.16 -7.07
C LYS A 220 -12.90 -16.19 -7.83
N ARG A 221 -11.62 -16.09 -7.50
CA ARG A 221 -10.68 -15.18 -8.19
C ARG A 221 -10.24 -15.75 -9.53
N ARG A 222 -10.39 -14.93 -10.56
CA ARG A 222 -9.75 -15.17 -11.85
C ARG A 222 -8.24 -15.06 -11.71
N THR A 223 -7.51 -15.80 -12.54
CA THR A 223 -6.05 -15.68 -12.61
C THR A 223 -5.64 -14.34 -13.21
N ALA A 224 -4.38 -13.94 -13.03
CA ALA A 224 -3.89 -12.72 -13.67
C ALA A 224 -3.97 -12.82 -15.21
N ASP A 225 -3.69 -13.99 -15.77
CA ASP A 225 -3.76 -14.23 -17.20
C ASP A 225 -5.18 -14.11 -17.73
N GLU A 226 -6.17 -14.67 -17.02
CA GLU A 226 -7.58 -14.53 -17.38
C GLU A 226 -8.06 -13.07 -17.29
N MET A 227 -7.60 -12.31 -16.31
CA MET A 227 -7.98 -10.91 -16.14
C MET A 227 -7.36 -9.98 -17.20
N LEU A 228 -6.21 -10.38 -17.75
CA LEU A 228 -5.41 -9.54 -18.65
C LEU A 228 -5.37 -10.08 -20.09
N ALA A 229 -6.16 -11.11 -20.42
CA ALA A 229 -6.18 -11.73 -21.74
C ALA A 229 -6.58 -10.74 -22.86
N ASP A 230 -7.56 -9.88 -22.58
CA ASP A 230 -8.18 -8.97 -23.55
C ASP A 230 -7.78 -7.50 -23.34
N LEU A 231 -6.54 -7.24 -22.89
CA LEU A 231 -6.05 -5.87 -22.77
C LEU A 231 -6.00 -5.18 -24.14
N ASP A 232 -6.47 -3.94 -24.19
CA ASP A 232 -6.30 -3.07 -25.35
C ASP A 232 -4.81 -2.74 -25.60
N PRO A 233 -4.42 -2.28 -26.81
CA PRO A 233 -3.02 -2.02 -27.14
C PRO A 233 -2.32 -0.99 -26.23
N GLU A 234 -3.04 0.02 -25.72
CA GLU A 234 -2.48 1.00 -24.80
C GLU A 234 -2.16 0.35 -23.46
N SER A 235 -3.09 -0.43 -22.91
CA SER A 235 -2.90 -1.19 -21.67
C SER A 235 -1.75 -2.21 -21.80
N GLN A 236 -1.60 -2.87 -22.95
CA GLN A 236 -0.48 -3.79 -23.21
C GLN A 236 0.88 -3.06 -23.19
N GLN A 237 0.96 -1.89 -23.82
CA GLN A 237 2.17 -1.07 -23.80
C GLN A 237 2.52 -0.63 -22.37
N LEU A 238 1.54 -0.10 -21.62
CA LEU A 238 1.74 0.34 -20.25
C LEU A 238 2.16 -0.82 -19.33
N LEU A 239 1.66 -2.04 -19.58
CA LEU A 239 2.06 -3.22 -18.85
C LEU A 239 3.53 -3.56 -19.11
N ALA A 240 3.98 -3.57 -20.37
CA ALA A 240 5.38 -3.81 -20.71
C ALA A 240 6.32 -2.77 -20.06
N GLU A 241 5.94 -1.48 -20.07
CA GLU A 241 6.69 -0.43 -19.37
C GLU A 241 6.75 -0.67 -17.86
N ALA A 242 5.65 -1.15 -17.26
CA ALA A 242 5.58 -1.43 -15.83
C ALA A 242 6.43 -2.65 -15.46
N GLU A 243 6.50 -3.67 -16.31
CA GLU A 243 7.34 -4.86 -16.13
C GLU A 243 8.83 -4.50 -16.20
N GLU A 244 9.23 -3.65 -17.15
CA GLU A 244 10.61 -3.15 -17.23
C GLU A 244 10.98 -2.33 -15.98
N LEU A 245 10.08 -1.45 -15.53
CA LEU A 245 10.29 -0.68 -14.30
C LEU A 245 10.41 -1.58 -13.07
N TYR A 246 9.57 -2.61 -12.98
CA TYR A 246 9.62 -3.60 -11.90
C TYR A 246 10.95 -4.35 -11.92
N ALA A 247 11.41 -4.84 -13.08
CA ALA A 247 12.69 -5.52 -13.21
C ALA A 247 13.87 -4.64 -12.74
N ARG A 248 13.83 -3.33 -13.05
CA ARG A 248 14.83 -2.36 -12.59
C ARG A 248 14.80 -2.16 -11.07
N LEU A 249 13.62 -2.17 -10.45
CA LEU A 249 13.49 -2.09 -8.99
C LEU A 249 14.00 -3.37 -8.32
N SER A 250 13.66 -4.55 -8.85
CA SER A 250 14.10 -5.83 -8.30
C SER A 250 15.61 -6.07 -8.43
N ALA A 251 16.28 -5.36 -9.34
CA ALA A 251 17.73 -5.44 -9.53
C ALA A 251 18.54 -4.41 -8.72
N ALA A 252 17.88 -3.49 -8.00
CA ALA A 252 18.50 -2.43 -7.20
C ALA A 252 18.76 -2.89 -5.75
#